data_AF-A0A1Y5SHD4-F1
#
_entry.id   AF-A0A1Y5SHD4-F1
#
_cell.length_a   1.000
_cell.length_b   1.000
_cell.length_c   1.000
_cell.angle_alpha   90.00
_cell.angle_beta   90.00
_cell.angle_gamma   90.00
#
_symmetry.space_group_name_H-M   'P 1'
#
loop_
_entity.id
_entity.type
_entity.pdbx_description
1 polymer ?
#
loop_
_entity_poly.entity_id
_entity_poly.type
_entity_poly.pdbx_seq_one_letter_code
_entity_poly.pdbx_strand_id
1 'polypeptide(L)' 'MAPRAVWSGQLRLSLASIAVEPSAASAPSPHVSFRQIHKATGKRVHSEKFGDRKKAS' A
#
# COMPACT_ATOMS: atom_id res chain seq x y z
N MET A 1 17.70 4.99 -8.83
CA MET A 1 16.43 5.21 -8.11
C MET A 1 16.24 6.71 -7.99
N ALA A 2 15.15 7.28 -8.50
CA ALA A 2 14.86 8.69 -8.26
C ALA A 2 14.29 8.87 -6.84
N PRO A 3 14.71 9.90 -6.08
CA PRO A 3 14.11 10.20 -4.79
C PRO A 3 12.63 10.53 -5.00
N ARG A 4 11.75 9.73 -4.39
CA ARG A 4 10.31 9.97 -4.39
C ARG A 4 9.87 10.22 -2.95
N ALA A 5 9.02 11.21 -2.77
CA ALA A 5 8.39 11.45 -1.48
C ALA A 5 7.52 10.23 -1.12
N VAL A 6 7.57 9.80 0.14
CA VAL A 6 6.71 8.72 0.64
C VAL A 6 5.26 9.18 0.67
N TRP A 7 5.07 10.45 1.02
CA TRP A 7 3.82 11.17 0.92
C TRP A 7 4.11 12.66 0.82
N SER A 8 3.13 13.45 0.41
CA SER A 8 3.18 14.91 0.41
C SER A 8 2.01 15.46 1.21
N GLY A 9 2.24 16.55 1.94
CA GLY A 9 1.22 17.12 2.81
C GLY A 9 1.65 18.40 3.51
N GLN A 10 0.85 18.81 4.50
CA GLN A 10 1.11 19.97 5.34
C GLN A 10 1.18 19.55 6.81
N LEU A 11 2.21 20.01 7.51
CA LEU A 11 2.35 19.87 8.95
C LEU A 11 1.85 21.15 9.62
N ARG A 12 0.82 21.04 10.46
CA ARG A 12 0.23 22.18 11.18
C ARG A 12 0.80 22.26 12.59
N LEU A 13 1.52 23.34 12.86
CA LEU A 13 2.01 23.77 14.16
C LEU A 13 1.08 24.87 14.68
N SER A 14 1.19 25.22 15.97
CA SER A 14 0.25 26.17 16.62
C SER A 14 0.09 27.49 15.87
N LEU A 15 1.18 28.04 15.31
CA LEU A 15 1.18 29.32 14.59
C LEU A 15 1.35 29.18 13.07
N ALA A 16 1.76 28.01 12.58
CA ALA A 16 2.25 27.88 11.21
C ALA A 16 1.86 26.55 10.56
N SER A 17 1.68 26.59 9.24
CA SER A 17 1.60 25.39 8.41
C SER A 17 2.79 25.34 7.46
N ILE A 18 3.48 24.20 7.42
CA ILE A 18 4.68 23.99 6.61
C ILE A 18 4.40 22.84 5.64
N ALA A 19 4.68 23.04 4.35
CA ALA A 19 4.61 21.97 3.36
C ALA A 19 5.76 20.99 3.58
N VAL A 20 5.45 19.69 3.54
CA VAL A 20 6.44 18.62 3.77
C VAL A 20 6.37 17.55 2.69
N GLU A 21 7.55 17.11 2.25
CA GLU A 21 7.75 15.99 1.33
C GLU A 21 8.86 15.07 1.86
N PRO A 22 8.57 14.20 2.84
CA PRO A 22 9.56 13.30 3.39
C PRO A 22 10.04 12.27 2.36
N SER A 23 11.36 12.13 2.24
CA SER A 23 12.03 11.10 1.46
C SER A 23 12.43 9.91 2.34
N ALA A 24 12.46 8.71 1.75
CA ALA A 24 12.93 7.53 2.48
C ALA A 24 14.47 7.61 2.65
N ALA A 25 14.95 7.54 3.89
CA ALA A 25 16.37 7.52 4.20
C ALA A 25 17.06 6.20 3.77
N SER A 26 16.29 5.13 3.62
CA SER A 26 16.76 3.81 3.18
C SER A 26 15.88 3.26 2.07
N ALA A 27 16.45 2.40 1.23
CA ALA A 27 15.69 1.67 0.23
C ALA A 27 14.72 0.68 0.90
N PRO A 28 13.49 0.51 0.37
CA PRO A 28 12.59 -0.52 0.86
C PRO A 28 13.22 -1.90 0.62
N SER A 29 13.08 -2.79 1.61
CA SER A 29 13.46 -4.19 1.47
C SER A 29 12.68 -4.83 0.30
N PRO A 30 13.29 -5.73 -0.49
CA PRO A 30 12.59 -6.41 -1.57
C PRO A 30 11.31 -7.09 -1.06
N HIS A 31 10.17 -6.70 -1.64
CA HIS A 31 8.88 -7.29 -1.29
C HIS A 31 8.80 -8.72 -1.82
N VAL A 32 8.62 -9.69 -0.93
CA VAL A 32 8.40 -11.10 -1.32
C VAL A 32 6.95 -11.27 -1.73
N SER A 33 6.71 -11.37 -3.04
CA SER A 33 5.37 -11.60 -3.60
C SER A 33 5.13 -13.08 -3.84
N PHE A 34 4.23 -13.70 -3.07
CA PHE A 34 3.79 -15.06 -3.33
C PHE A 34 2.72 -15.10 -4.42
N ARG A 35 2.89 -16.00 -5.40
CA ARG A 35 1.85 -16.31 -6.38
C ARG A 35 1.06 -17.49 -5.82
N GLN A 36 -0.17 -17.26 -5.38
CA GLN A 36 -1.07 -18.36 -5.03
C GLN A 36 -1.51 -19.06 -6.33
N ILE A 37 -1.17 -20.34 -6.46
CA ILE A 37 -1.55 -21.17 -7.60
C ILE A 37 -2.66 -22.11 -7.16
N HIS A 38 -3.74 -22.16 -7.92
CA HIS A 38 -4.79 -23.15 -7.67
C HIS A 38 -4.31 -24.55 -8.08
N LYS A 39 -4.19 -25.47 -7.13
CA LYS A 39 -3.59 -26.81 -7.34
C LYS A 39 -4.29 -27.62 -8.45
N ALA A 40 -5.61 -27.56 -8.55
CA ALA A 40 -6.36 -28.37 -9.52
C ALA A 40 -6.38 -27.79 -10.95
N THR A 41 -6.16 -26.48 -11.10
CA THR A 41 -6.34 -25.81 -12.41
C THR A 41 -5.07 -25.13 -12.90
N GLY A 42 -4.00 -25.07 -12.09
CA GLY A 42 -2.73 -24.42 -12.43
C GLY A 42 -2.81 -22.91 -12.64
N LYS A 43 -4.00 -22.32 -12.52
CA LYS A 43 -4.25 -20.89 -12.73
C LYS A 43 -3.91 -20.10 -11.48
N ARG A 44 -3.44 -18.86 -11.68
CA ARG A 44 -3.17 -17.91 -10.59
C ARG A 44 -4.48 -17.56 -9.91
N VAL A 45 -4.53 -17.69 -8.58
CA VAL A 45 -5.66 -17.20 -7.80
C VAL A 45 -5.53 -15.68 -7.71
N HIS A 46 -6.44 -14.96 -8.35
CA HIS A 46 -6.62 -13.54 -8.07
C HIS A 46 -7.45 -13.47 -6.79
N SER A 47 -6.92 -12.82 -5.74
CA SER A 47 -7.69 -12.58 -4.52
C SER A 47 -8.70 -11.48 -4.79
N GLU A 48 -9.85 -11.84 -5.35
CA GLU A 48 -11.02 -10.98 -5.32
C GLU A 48 -11.52 -10.98 -3.87
N LYS A 49 -11.16 -9.93 -3.14
CA LYS A 49 -11.62 -9.71 -1.77
C LYS A 49 -13.14 -9.46 -1.87
N PHE A 50 -13.97 -10.48 -1.65
CA PHE A 50 -15.42 -10.33 -1.56
C PHE A 50 -15.75 -9.55 -0.29
N GLY A 51 -15.70 -8.23 -0.40
CA GLY A 51 -16.27 -7.31 0.57
C GLY A 51 -17.76 -7.19 0.32
N ASP A 52 -18.54 -8.21 0.64
CA ASP A 52 -19.92 -7.98 1.04
C ASP A 52 -20.26 -8.88 2.23
N ARG A 53 -20.31 -8.24 3.39
CA ARG A 53 -20.88 -8.77 4.61
C ARG A 53 -21.98 -7.77 4.98
N LYS A 54 -23.25 -8.04 4.63
CA LYS A 54 -24.51 -7.70 5.34
C LYS A 54 -25.68 -7.90 4.34
N LYS A 55 -26.80 -8.60 4.59
CA LYS A 55 -27.61 -8.91 5.78
C LYS A 55 -28.35 -10.24 5.49
N ALA A 56 -28.48 -11.20 6.41
CA ALA A 56 -29.58 -11.24 7.40
C ALA A 56 -30.93 -10.77 6.83
N SER A 57 -31.71 -11.69 6.26
CA SER A 57 -33.14 -11.87 6.54
C SER A 57 -33.63 -13.19 5.97
#